data_AF-A0A7S0FU39-F1
#
_entry.id   AF-A0A7S0FU39-F1
#
_cell.length_a   1.000
_cell.length_b   1.000
_cell.length_c   1.000
_cell.angle_alpha   90.00
_cell.angle_beta   90.00
_cell.angle_gamma   90.00
#
_symmetry.space_group_name_H-M   'P 1'
#
loop_
_entity.id
_entity.type
_entity.pdbx_description
1 polymer ?
#
loop_
_entity_poly.entity_id
_entity_poly.type
_entity_poly.pdbx_seq_one_letter_code
_entity_poly.pdbx_strand_id
1 'polypeptide(L)'
;DDVPKQALQADVITYNASISACEKGRQWWWAVQLLEEACQGRLSLDVHAYSAAVSACVAPQLWDRALRLLKEMREQSLRADAPACNAVASACEAAGRWQWAVLLGAELPQQHLTPSLLTFGAAMRACGRGWQWSGALAVLGRAHAGRLSPDA
;
A
#
# COMPACT_ATOMS: atom_id res chain seq x y z
N ASP A 1 -6.40 0.64 36.37
CA ASP A 1 -7.15 -0.39 35.64
C ASP A 1 -6.25 -1.07 34.62
N ASP A 2 -5.78 -2.28 34.97
CA ASP A 2 -4.91 -3.12 34.13
C ASP A 2 -5.80 -3.93 33.18
N VAL A 3 -5.99 -3.44 31.96
CA VAL A 3 -6.70 -4.21 30.92
C VAL A 3 -5.84 -5.45 30.63
N PRO A 4 -6.35 -6.69 30.82
CA PRO A 4 -5.52 -7.87 30.73
C PRO A 4 -4.94 -7.98 29.31
N LYS A 5 -3.60 -7.97 29.20
CA LYS A 5 -2.86 -8.03 27.93
C LYS A 5 -3.33 -9.15 26.99
N GLN A 6 -3.91 -10.23 27.54
CA GLN A 6 -4.50 -11.33 26.76
C GLN A 6 -5.81 -10.94 26.06
N ALA A 7 -6.68 -10.12 26.67
CA ALA A 7 -7.87 -9.60 25.99
C ALA A 7 -7.46 -8.65 24.87
N LEU A 8 -6.48 -7.78 25.13
CA LEU A 8 -5.95 -6.86 24.13
C LEU A 8 -5.31 -7.57 22.93
N GLN A 9 -4.55 -8.66 23.18
CA GLN A 9 -4.00 -9.50 22.11
C GLN A 9 -5.07 -10.26 21.33
N ALA A 10 -6.10 -10.77 22.01
CA ALA A 10 -7.22 -11.45 21.36
C ALA A 10 -7.99 -10.49 20.43
N ASP A 11 -8.14 -9.22 20.83
CA ASP A 11 -8.74 -8.19 20.00
C ASP A 11 -7.91 -7.94 18.74
N VAL A 12 -6.59 -7.74 18.86
CA VAL A 12 -5.71 -7.54 17.68
C VAL A 12 -5.79 -8.69 16.69
N ILE A 13 -5.76 -9.95 17.16
CA ILE A 13 -5.86 -11.13 16.29
C ILE A 13 -7.23 -11.18 15.60
N THR A 14 -8.30 -10.85 16.33
CA THR A 14 -9.66 -10.85 15.79
C THR A 14 -9.83 -9.77 14.72
N TYR A 15 -9.32 -8.56 14.94
CA TYR A 15 -9.32 -7.48 13.94
C TYR A 15 -8.48 -7.85 12.71
N ASN A 16 -7.26 -8.38 12.90
CA ASN A 16 -6.41 -8.82 11.79
C ASN A 16 -7.09 -9.89 10.93
N ALA A 17 -7.72 -10.89 11.56
CA ALA A 17 -8.45 -11.94 10.86
C ALA A 17 -9.67 -11.37 10.11
N SER A 18 -10.40 -10.45 10.73
CA SER A 18 -11.57 -9.79 10.13
C SER A 18 -11.19 -8.92 8.93
N ILE A 19 -10.12 -8.13 9.05
CA ILE A 19 -9.58 -7.31 7.95
C ILE A 19 -9.07 -8.21 6.81
N SER A 20 -8.39 -9.32 7.12
CA SER A 20 -7.94 -10.30 6.13
C SER A 20 -9.13 -10.99 5.42
N ALA A 21 -10.23 -11.24 6.12
CA ALA A 21 -11.46 -11.74 5.51
C ALA A 21 -12.09 -10.67 4.58
N CYS A 22 -12.09 -9.40 5.01
CA CYS A 22 -12.56 -8.29 4.19
C CYS A 22 -11.70 -8.10 2.93
N GLU A 23 -10.38 -8.27 3.01
CA GLU A 23 -9.47 -8.29 1.87
C GLU A 23 -9.90 -9.33 0.83
N LYS A 24 -10.08 -10.58 1.27
CA LYS A 24 -10.52 -11.69 0.39
C LYS A 24 -11.91 -11.43 -0.21
N GLY A 25 -12.79 -10.81 0.57
CA GLY A 25 -14.12 -10.39 0.13
C GLY A 25 -14.15 -9.10 -0.72
N ARG A 26 -13.00 -8.44 -0.91
CA ARG A 26 -12.88 -7.10 -1.51
C ARG A 26 -13.81 -6.05 -0.86
N GLN A 27 -14.11 -6.24 0.42
CA GLN A 27 -14.96 -5.37 1.23
C GLN A 27 -14.13 -4.25 1.85
N TRP A 28 -13.66 -3.33 0.99
CA TRP A 28 -12.79 -2.23 1.40
C TRP A 28 -13.41 -1.37 2.52
N TRP A 29 -14.73 -1.14 2.49
CA TRP A 29 -15.39 -0.28 3.47
C TRP A 29 -15.28 -0.86 4.87
N TRP A 30 -15.59 -2.15 5.03
CA TRP A 30 -15.45 -2.87 6.30
C TRP A 30 -13.99 -2.97 6.74
N ALA A 31 -13.07 -3.23 5.81
CA ALA A 31 -11.63 -3.30 6.13
C ALA A 31 -11.12 -1.98 6.73
N VAL A 32 -11.53 -0.84 6.16
CA VAL A 32 -11.14 0.49 6.66
C VAL A 32 -11.83 0.83 7.97
N GLN A 33 -13.14 0.58 8.10
CA GLN A 33 -13.86 0.83 9.35
C GLN A 33 -13.28 0.03 10.52
N LEU A 34 -13.02 -1.26 10.33
CA LEU A 34 -12.39 -2.12 11.35
C LEU A 34 -11.00 -1.62 11.75
N LEU A 35 -10.23 -1.10 10.79
CA LEU A 35 -8.91 -0.55 11.04
C LEU A 35 -8.99 0.77 11.82
N GLU A 36 -9.92 1.66 11.48
CA GLU A 36 -10.20 2.90 12.20
C GLU A 36 -10.68 2.64 13.64
N GLU A 37 -11.61 1.69 13.83
CA GLU A 37 -12.11 1.27 15.14
C GLU A 37 -10.99 0.73 16.03
N ALA A 38 -10.13 -0.13 15.47
CA ALA A 38 -8.98 -0.66 16.19
C ALA A 38 -7.99 0.45 16.61
N CYS A 39 -7.72 1.41 15.72
CA CYS A 39 -6.87 2.56 16.04
C CYS A 39 -7.49 3.45 17.14
N GLN A 40 -8.80 3.67 17.12
CA GLN A 40 -9.53 4.40 18.18
C GLN A 40 -9.47 3.66 19.52
N GLY A 41 -9.52 2.33 19.49
CA GLY A 41 -9.32 1.46 20.65
C GLY A 41 -7.89 1.45 21.20
N ARG A 42 -6.97 2.24 20.62
CA ARG A 42 -5.52 2.24 20.91
C ARG A 42 -4.88 0.86 20.73
N LEU A 43 -5.47 0.01 19.89
CA LEU A 43 -4.90 -1.27 19.50
C LEU A 43 -3.77 -0.99 18.50
N SER A 44 -2.57 -1.45 18.82
CA SER A 44 -1.44 -1.42 17.89
C SER A 44 -1.63 -2.51 16.84
N LEU A 45 -2.30 -2.18 15.75
CA LEU A 45 -2.44 -3.08 14.61
C LEU A 45 -1.10 -3.27 13.89
N ASP A 46 -0.87 -4.49 13.42
CA ASP A 46 0.36 -4.86 12.74
C ASP A 46 0.37 -4.40 11.27
N VAL A 47 1.57 -4.42 10.67
CA VAL A 47 1.82 -4.22 9.23
C VAL A 47 0.84 -5.03 8.36
N HIS A 48 0.52 -6.27 8.79
CA HIS A 48 -0.41 -7.15 8.08
C HIS A 48 -1.83 -6.58 7.98
N ALA A 49 -2.35 -5.96 9.05
CA ALA A 49 -3.69 -5.40 9.07
C ALA A 49 -3.83 -4.28 8.04
N TYR A 50 -2.87 -3.35 8.06
CA TYR A 50 -2.82 -2.26 7.10
C TYR A 50 -2.59 -2.75 5.68
N SER A 51 -1.69 -3.70 5.48
CA SER A 51 -1.45 -4.29 4.16
C SER A 51 -2.73 -4.93 3.60
N ALA A 52 -3.48 -5.68 4.42
CA ALA A 52 -4.75 -6.29 4.02
C ALA A 52 -5.81 -5.22 3.69
N ALA A 53 -5.91 -4.15 4.48
CA ALA A 53 -6.82 -3.03 4.20
C ALA A 53 -6.46 -2.29 2.90
N VAL A 54 -5.17 -2.06 2.65
CA VAL A 54 -4.67 -1.46 1.40
C VAL A 54 -4.96 -2.39 0.21
N SER A 55 -4.71 -3.69 0.35
CA SER A 55 -5.04 -4.71 -0.66
C SER A 55 -6.54 -4.80 -0.95
N ALA A 56 -7.40 -4.63 0.06
CA ALA A 56 -8.84 -4.53 -0.13
C ALA A 56 -9.24 -3.32 -0.98
N CYS A 57 -8.43 -2.24 -0.93
CA CYS A 57 -8.63 -0.99 -1.68
C CYS A 57 -8.03 -1.00 -3.10
N VAL A 58 -7.85 -2.18 -3.74
CA VAL A 58 -7.25 -2.27 -5.09
C VAL A 58 -8.12 -1.68 -6.22
N ALA A 59 -9.37 -1.31 -5.93
CA ALA A 59 -10.27 -0.75 -6.95
C ALA A 59 -9.77 0.62 -7.46
N PRO A 60 -9.90 0.93 -8.77
CA PRO A 60 -9.43 2.19 -9.37
C PRO A 60 -10.07 3.44 -8.78
N GLN A 61 -11.20 3.32 -8.09
CA GLN A 61 -11.92 4.44 -7.49
C GLN A 61 -11.38 4.78 -6.09
N LEU A 62 -10.57 3.90 -5.49
CA LEU A 62 -10.13 3.96 -4.10
C LEU A 62 -8.62 4.23 -3.97
N TRP A 63 -7.95 4.60 -5.07
CA TRP A 63 -6.52 4.92 -5.10
C TRP A 63 -6.14 5.98 -4.06
N ASP A 64 -7.02 6.96 -3.79
CA ASP A 64 -6.77 8.01 -2.80
C ASP A 64 -6.77 7.46 -1.37
N ARG A 65 -7.71 6.54 -1.05
CA ARG A 65 -7.76 5.87 0.25
C ARG A 65 -6.59 4.93 0.44
N ALA A 66 -6.25 4.15 -0.57
CA ALA A 66 -5.11 3.24 -0.53
C ALA A 66 -3.79 4.00 -0.28
N LEU A 67 -3.63 5.19 -0.88
CA LEU A 67 -2.50 6.09 -0.60
C LEU A 67 -2.50 6.63 0.84
N ARG A 68 -3.67 7.02 1.37
CA ARG A 68 -3.77 7.52 2.75
C ARG A 68 -3.39 6.44 3.76
N LEU A 69 -3.93 5.23 3.62
CA LEU A 69 -3.58 4.11 4.50
C LEU A 69 -2.08 3.78 4.45
N LEU A 70 -1.47 3.84 3.26
CA LEU A 70 -0.03 3.66 3.11
C LEU A 70 0.77 4.77 3.82
N LYS A 71 0.27 6.01 3.81
CA LYS A 71 0.86 7.14 4.53
C LYS A 71 0.72 6.98 6.05
N GLU A 72 -0.44 6.56 6.53
CA GLU A 72 -0.73 6.29 7.94
C GLU A 72 0.16 5.18 8.51
N MET A 73 0.36 4.08 7.76
CA MET A 73 1.36 3.07 8.11
C MET A 73 2.73 3.70 8.38
N ARG A 74 3.17 4.59 7.49
CA ARG A 74 4.48 5.23 7.59
C ARG A 74 4.55 6.20 8.77
N GLU A 75 3.48 6.96 9.03
CA GLU A 75 3.39 7.84 10.20
C GLU A 75 3.51 7.05 11.51
N GLN A 76 3.00 5.82 11.53
CA GLN A 76 3.16 4.88 12.64
C GLN A 76 4.50 4.13 12.65
N SER A 77 5.46 4.54 11.81
CA SER A 77 6.76 3.88 11.65
C SER A 77 6.66 2.40 11.25
N LEU A 78 5.53 1.98 10.66
CA LEU A 78 5.31 0.65 10.12
C LEU A 78 5.90 0.58 8.71
N ARG A 79 6.77 -0.40 8.48
CA ARG A 79 7.37 -0.62 7.17
C ARG A 79 6.33 -1.18 6.21
N ALA A 80 6.06 -0.46 5.13
CA ALA A 80 5.12 -0.91 4.12
C ALA A 80 5.61 -2.17 3.42
N ASP A 81 4.75 -3.18 3.32
CA ASP A 81 5.09 -4.41 2.60
C ASP A 81 4.99 -4.23 1.08
N ALA A 82 5.73 -5.06 0.34
CA ALA A 82 5.66 -5.14 -1.12
C ALA A 82 4.23 -5.32 -1.68
N PRO A 83 3.37 -6.22 -1.14
CA PRO A 83 1.96 -6.34 -1.54
C PRO A 83 1.17 -5.05 -1.39
N ALA A 84 1.28 -4.34 -0.27
CA ALA A 84 0.58 -3.07 -0.05
C ALA A 84 0.97 -2.03 -1.11
N CYS A 85 2.27 -1.86 -1.37
CA CYS A 85 2.76 -0.92 -2.37
C CYS A 85 2.32 -1.30 -3.79
N ASN A 86 2.35 -2.60 -4.12
CA ASN A 86 1.86 -3.10 -5.41
C ASN A 86 0.35 -2.85 -5.58
N ALA A 87 -0.45 -3.02 -4.53
CA ALA A 87 -1.88 -2.76 -4.57
C ALA A 87 -2.18 -1.28 -4.84
N VAL A 88 -1.49 -0.36 -4.16
CA VAL A 88 -1.62 1.08 -4.41
C VAL A 88 -1.17 1.44 -5.83
N ALA A 89 -0.06 0.86 -6.31
CA ALA A 89 0.43 1.09 -7.66
C ALA A 89 -0.57 0.60 -8.73
N SER A 90 -1.18 -0.55 -8.52
CA SER A 90 -2.22 -1.11 -9.40
C SER A 90 -3.49 -0.24 -9.39
N ALA A 91 -3.92 0.24 -8.22
CA ALA A 91 -5.04 1.17 -8.11
C ALA A 91 -4.75 2.50 -8.83
N CYS A 92 -3.53 3.05 -8.69
CA CYS A 92 -3.10 4.25 -9.39
C CYS A 92 -3.02 4.05 -10.91
N GLU A 93 -2.56 2.88 -11.37
CA GLU A 93 -2.56 2.52 -12.79
C GLU A 93 -3.96 2.50 -13.36
N ALA A 94 -4.87 1.78 -12.70
CA ALA A 94 -6.26 1.64 -13.15
C ALA A 94 -7.00 2.98 -13.10
N ALA A 95 -6.63 3.88 -12.18
CA ALA A 95 -7.13 5.25 -12.09
C ALA A 95 -6.46 6.24 -13.08
N GLY A 96 -5.42 5.83 -13.82
CA GLY A 96 -4.64 6.71 -14.70
C GLY A 96 -3.84 7.79 -13.97
N ARG A 97 -3.64 7.64 -12.65
CA ARG A 97 -2.95 8.59 -11.78
C ARG A 97 -1.45 8.35 -11.77
N TRP A 98 -0.82 8.62 -12.91
CA TRP A 98 0.60 8.34 -13.12
C TRP A 98 1.53 9.07 -12.13
N GLN A 99 1.23 10.31 -11.76
CA GLN A 99 2.06 11.12 -10.86
C GLN A 99 2.32 10.42 -9.52
N TRP A 100 1.25 9.86 -8.94
CA TRP A 100 1.32 9.13 -7.68
C TRP A 100 2.05 7.79 -7.83
N ALA A 101 1.85 7.09 -8.95
CA ALA A 101 2.59 5.86 -9.24
C ALA A 101 4.10 6.11 -9.40
N VAL A 102 4.52 7.22 -10.02
CA VAL A 102 5.94 7.61 -10.11
C VAL A 102 6.52 7.97 -8.75
N LEU A 103 5.77 8.73 -7.94
CA LEU A 103 6.18 9.11 -6.59
C LEU A 103 6.39 7.85 -5.72
N LEU A 104 5.44 6.92 -5.75
CA LEU A 104 5.55 5.62 -5.06
C LEU A 104 6.81 4.85 -5.49
N GLY A 105 7.06 4.78 -6.79
CA GLY A 105 8.26 4.12 -7.33
C GLY A 105 9.57 4.79 -6.90
N ALA A 106 9.55 6.10 -6.62
CA ALA A 106 10.71 6.85 -6.13
C ALA A 106 10.97 6.64 -4.63
N GLU A 107 9.92 6.44 -3.86
CA GLU A 107 9.98 6.30 -2.40
C GLU A 107 10.31 4.87 -1.94
N LEU A 108 9.91 3.86 -2.70
CA LEU A 108 10.19 2.45 -2.42
C LEU A 108 11.68 2.12 -2.17
N PRO A 109 12.63 2.54 -3.03
CA PRO A 109 14.05 2.26 -2.81
C PRO A 109 14.61 2.95 -1.56
N GLN A 110 14.03 4.06 -1.09
CA GLN A 110 14.43 4.70 0.18
C GLN A 110 14.01 3.89 1.42
N GLN A 111 13.04 2.99 1.26
CA GLN A 111 12.51 2.16 2.34
C GLN A 111 13.13 0.75 2.34
N HIS A 112 14.24 0.56 1.62
CA HIS A 112 14.89 -0.74 1.39
C HIS A 112 13.91 -1.81 0.85
N LEU A 113 12.83 -1.39 0.19
CA LEU A 113 11.94 -2.28 -0.55
C LEU A 113 12.38 -2.19 -2.00
N THR A 114 12.67 -3.32 -2.62
CA THR A 114 12.99 -3.35 -4.04
C THR A 114 11.72 -2.98 -4.81
N PRO A 115 11.64 -1.79 -5.45
CA PRO A 115 10.51 -1.46 -6.29
C PRO A 115 10.39 -2.53 -7.36
N SER A 116 9.33 -3.33 -7.26
CA SER A 116 9.12 -4.48 -8.12
C SER A 116 8.93 -4.01 -9.57
N LEU A 117 9.24 -4.88 -10.53
CA LEU A 117 8.94 -4.63 -11.94
C LEU A 117 7.44 -4.32 -12.15
N LEU A 118 6.59 -4.85 -11.28
CA LEU A 118 5.16 -4.56 -11.24
C LEU A 118 4.87 -3.10 -10.91
N THR A 119 5.59 -2.49 -9.97
CA THR A 119 5.38 -1.09 -9.58
C THR A 119 5.80 -0.13 -10.71
N PHE A 120 6.97 -0.35 -11.30
CA PHE A 120 7.42 0.44 -12.45
C PHE A 120 6.55 0.19 -13.69
N GLY A 121 6.13 -1.06 -13.93
CA GLY A 121 5.22 -1.42 -14.99
C GLY A 121 3.86 -0.74 -14.84
N ALA A 122 3.32 -0.69 -13.62
CA ALA A 122 2.09 0.01 -13.30
C ALA A 122 2.23 1.52 -13.54
N ALA A 123 3.35 2.13 -13.13
CA ALA A 123 3.64 3.55 -13.41
C ALA A 123 3.74 3.84 -14.92
N MET A 124 4.42 2.99 -15.70
CA MET A 124 4.48 3.14 -17.17
C MET A 124 3.12 2.99 -17.84
N ARG A 125 2.32 1.99 -17.43
CA ARG A 125 0.95 1.81 -17.94
C ARG A 125 0.04 2.97 -17.55
N ALA A 126 0.19 3.51 -16.35
CA ALA A 126 -0.50 4.73 -15.90
C ALA A 126 -0.13 5.93 -16.79
N CYS A 127 1.16 6.11 -17.09
CA CYS A 127 1.65 7.19 -17.96
C CYS A 127 1.09 7.05 -19.39
N GLY A 128 1.02 5.82 -19.91
CA GLY A 128 0.41 5.54 -21.21
C GLY A 128 -1.07 5.91 -21.27
N ARG A 129 -1.84 5.60 -20.21
CA ARG A 129 -3.26 6.02 -20.10
C ARG A 129 -3.41 7.53 -19.94
N GLY A 130 -2.45 8.19 -19.29
CA GLY A 130 -2.43 9.63 -19.04
C GLY A 130 -1.83 10.48 -20.16
N TRP A 131 -1.48 9.90 -21.32
CA TRP A 131 -0.80 10.58 -22.44
C TRP A 131 0.53 11.27 -22.05
N GLN A 132 1.18 10.79 -21.00
CA GLN A 132 2.36 11.40 -20.40
C GLN A 132 3.62 10.60 -20.73
N TRP A 133 4.05 10.69 -21.98
CA TRP A 133 5.22 9.97 -22.50
C TRP A 133 6.54 10.39 -21.81
N SER A 134 6.64 11.65 -21.37
CA SER A 134 7.79 12.17 -20.61
C SER A 134 7.91 11.51 -19.23
N GLY A 135 6.78 11.35 -18.53
CA GLY A 135 6.70 10.62 -17.27
C GLY A 135 7.08 9.14 -17.44
N ALA A 136 6.60 8.50 -18.52
CA ALA A 136 6.95 7.11 -18.83
C ALA A 136 8.47 6.95 -19.06
N LEU A 137 9.10 7.85 -19.81
CA LEU A 137 10.55 7.83 -20.04
C LEU A 137 11.35 8.05 -18.76
N ALA A 138 10.92 8.97 -17.89
CA ALA A 138 11.56 9.20 -16.60
C ALA A 138 11.50 7.96 -15.70
N VAL A 139 10.35 7.27 -15.67
CA VAL A 139 10.17 6.01 -14.94
C VAL A 139 11.07 4.91 -15.51
N LEU A 140 11.13 4.79 -16.84
CA LEU A 140 11.93 3.77 -17.53
C LEU A 140 13.44 4.01 -17.31
N GLY A 141 13.89 5.26 -17.33
CA GLY A 141 15.26 5.63 -16.98
C GLY A 141 15.63 5.25 -15.54
N ARG A 142 14.73 5.46 -14.58
CA ARG A 142 14.94 5.04 -13.18
C ARG A 142 14.90 3.52 -13.01
N ALA A 143 14.01 2.82 -13.73
CA ALA A 143 13.96 1.36 -13.71
C ALA A 143 15.21 0.74 -14.34
N HIS A 144 15.79 1.36 -15.37
CA HIS A 144 17.04 0.93 -15.99
C HIS A 144 18.25 1.19 -15.07
N ALA A 145 18.29 2.36 -14.43
CA ALA A 145 19.30 2.68 -13.41
C ALA A 145 19.21 1.76 -12.18
N GLY A 146 17.99 1.38 -11.75
CA GLY A 146 17.78 0.43 -10.66
C GLY A 146 18.11 -1.03 -11.02
N ARG A 147 17.90 -1.45 -12.28
CA ARG A 147 18.32 -2.77 -12.77
C ARG A 147 19.84 -2.90 -12.96
N LEU A 148 20.53 -1.78 -13.16
CA LEU A 148 21.99 -1.71 -13.22
C LEU A 148 22.65 -1.69 -11.83
N SER A 149 21.84 -1.78 -10.77
CA SER A 149 22.34 -2.00 -9.40
C SER A 149 21.88 -3.35 -8.85
N PRO A 150 22.37 -4.49 -9.37
CA PRO A 150 22.40 -5.71 -8.59
C PRO A 150 23.70 -5.73 -7.75
N ASP A 151 23.55 -5.72 -6.43
CA ASP A 151 24.54 -6.14 -5.42
C ASP A 151 25.94 -5.47 -5.45
N ALA A 152 26.18 -4.62 -4.46
CA ALA A 152 27.47 -4.59 -3.76
C ALA A 152 27.38 -5.53 -2.55
#